data_AF-A0A3D2LDT0-F1
#
_entry.id   AF-A0A3D2LDT0-F1
#
_cell.length_a   1.000
_cell.length_b   1.000
_cell.length_c   1.000
_cell.angle_alpha   90.00
_cell.angle_beta   90.00
_cell.angle_gamma   90.00
#
_symmetry.space_group_name_H-M   'P 1'
#
loop_
_entity.id
_entity.type
_entity.pdbx_description
1 polymer ?
#
loop_
_entity_poly.entity_id
_entity_poly.type
_entity_poly.pdbx_seq_one_letter_code
_entity_poly.pdbx_strand_id
1 'polypeptide(L)'
;MTDQISPAAPLGTATALTVPDRPRIYVACLAAYNNGRLHGAWIDATTPDEIRTEVRAMLAASPEPDAEEWAIHGATRKSHL
;
A
#
# COMPACT_ATOMS: atom_id res chain seq x y z
N MET A 1 -32.33 -1.90 -45.34
CA MET A 1 -32.44 -0.87 -44.30
C MET A 1 -31.69 -1.42 -43.11
N THR A 2 -30.44 -0.99 -42.97
CA THR A 2 -29.40 -1.59 -42.13
C THR A 2 -29.56 -1.11 -40.69
N ASP A 3 -29.57 -2.02 -39.72
CA ASP A 3 -29.30 -1.66 -38.32
C ASP A 3 -27.86 -2.09 -37.99
N GLN A 4 -27.08 -1.11 -37.57
CA GLN A 4 -25.63 -1.16 -37.38
C GLN A 4 -25.35 -1.51 -35.92
N ILE A 5 -24.76 -2.68 -35.66
CA ILE A 5 -24.15 -2.97 -34.37
C ILE A 5 -22.69 -2.50 -34.43
N SER A 6 -22.42 -1.38 -33.78
CA SER A 6 -21.06 -0.89 -33.50
C SER A 6 -20.34 -1.85 -32.52
N PRO A 7 -19.14 -2.38 -32.82
CA PRO A 7 -18.38 -3.10 -31.82
C PRO A 7 -17.67 -2.09 -30.90
N ALA A 8 -17.94 -2.20 -29.61
CA ALA A 8 -17.23 -1.46 -28.57
C ALA A 8 -15.73 -1.78 -28.63
N ALA A 9 -14.91 -0.74 -28.50
CA ALA A 9 -13.45 -0.78 -28.47
C ALA A 9 -12.93 -1.82 -27.45
N PRO A 10 -11.78 -2.46 -27.70
CA PRO A 10 -11.20 -3.37 -26.72
C PRO A 10 -10.80 -2.57 -25.49
N LEU A 11 -11.44 -2.87 -24.36
CA LEU A 11 -11.04 -2.39 -23.04
C LEU A 11 -9.57 -2.74 -22.83
N GLY A 12 -8.79 -1.72 -22.53
CA GLY A 12 -7.35 -1.74 -22.45
C GLY A 12 -6.80 -2.91 -21.65
N THR A 13 -5.65 -3.38 -22.10
CA THR A 13 -4.77 -4.36 -21.48
C THR A 13 -4.73 -4.14 -19.97
N ALA A 14 -5.36 -5.04 -19.21
CA ALA A 14 -5.15 -5.12 -17.78
C ALA A 14 -3.67 -5.50 -17.57
N THR A 15 -2.80 -4.52 -17.34
CA THR A 15 -1.48 -4.76 -16.76
C THR A 15 -1.74 -5.47 -15.44
N ALA A 16 -1.51 -6.77 -15.41
CA ALA A 16 -1.56 -7.55 -14.19
C ALA A 16 -0.66 -6.85 -13.18
N LEU A 17 -1.25 -6.31 -12.11
CA LEU A 17 -0.51 -5.72 -10.99
C LEU A 17 0.37 -6.84 -10.44
N THR A 18 1.66 -6.81 -10.79
CA THR A 18 2.61 -7.80 -10.31
C THR A 18 2.64 -7.72 -8.79
N VAL A 19 2.18 -8.77 -8.12
CA VAL A 19 2.40 -8.91 -6.69
C VAL A 19 3.90 -9.04 -6.51
N PRO A 20 4.57 -8.13 -5.79
CA PRO A 20 6.00 -8.23 -5.60
C PRO A 20 6.34 -9.58 -4.98
N ASP A 21 7.44 -10.18 -5.43
CA ASP A 21 7.87 -11.52 -5.00
C ASP A 21 8.24 -11.59 -3.50
N ARG A 22 8.39 -10.41 -2.88
CA ARG A 22 8.74 -10.21 -1.48
C ARG A 22 7.51 -9.88 -0.62
N PRO A 23 7.47 -10.35 0.63
CA PRO A 23 6.45 -9.93 1.57
C PRO A 23 6.56 -8.42 1.85
N ARG A 24 5.40 -7.79 2.05
CA ARG A 24 5.26 -6.40 2.48
C ARG A 24 4.43 -6.34 3.75
N ILE A 25 4.70 -5.34 4.57
CA ILE A 25 3.93 -5.05 5.79
C ILE A 25 3.27 -3.69 5.65
N TYR A 26 2.02 -3.58 6.11
CA TYR A 26 1.35 -2.30 6.23
C TYR A 26 1.58 -1.77 7.64
N VAL A 27 2.27 -0.63 7.74
CA VAL A 27 2.58 0.05 8.99
C VAL A 27 1.75 1.32 9.08
N ALA A 28 1.03 1.52 10.18
CA ALA A 28 0.23 2.71 10.44
C ALA A 28 0.86 3.59 11.53
N CYS A 29 0.66 4.91 11.40
CA CYS A 29 1.00 5.87 12.45
C CYS A 29 -0.09 5.87 13.53
N LEU A 30 0.30 5.64 14.78
CA LEU A 30 -0.66 5.55 15.89
C LEU A 30 -1.24 6.91 16.28
N ALA A 31 -0.46 7.99 16.21
CA ALA A 31 -0.97 9.34 16.45
C ALA A 31 -2.11 9.71 15.50
N ALA A 32 -1.91 9.48 14.19
CA ALA A 32 -2.93 9.70 13.17
C ALA A 32 -4.14 8.79 13.37
N TYR A 33 -3.92 7.50 13.63
CA TYR A 33 -4.99 6.53 13.86
C TYR A 33 -5.89 6.92 15.04
N ASN A 34 -5.28 7.32 16.17
CA ASN A 34 -6.02 7.74 17.37
C ASN A 34 -6.85 9.03 17.15
N ASN A 35 -6.43 9.88 16.21
CA ASN A 35 -7.16 11.08 15.80
C ASN A 35 -8.10 10.85 14.60
N GLY A 36 -8.38 9.59 14.24
CA GLY A 36 -9.31 9.24 13.17
C GLY A 36 -8.78 9.52 11.77
N ARG A 37 -7.46 9.67 11.59
CA ARG A 37 -6.82 9.91 10.30
C ARG A 37 -6.12 8.64 9.81
N LEU A 38 -6.37 8.30 8.54
CA LEU A 38 -5.69 7.19 7.89
C LEU A 38 -4.31 7.66 7.41
N HIS A 39 -3.27 7.25 8.14
CA HIS A 39 -1.89 7.48 7.76
C HIS A 39 -1.04 6.22 7.99
N GLY A 40 -0.37 5.76 6.94
CA GLY A 40 0.43 4.54 6.96
C GLY A 40 1.03 4.23 5.59
N ALA A 41 1.92 3.26 5.53
CA ALA A 41 2.61 2.86 4.31
C ALA A 41 2.76 1.33 4.22
N TRP A 42 2.69 0.81 3.00
CA TRP A 42 3.17 -0.52 2.69
C TRP A 42 4.69 -0.47 2.52
N ILE A 43 5.41 -1.21 3.36
CA ILE A 43 6.87 -1.27 3.39
C ILE A 43 7.32 -2.66 2.97
N ASP A 44 8.31 -2.73 2.10
CA ASP A 44 8.94 -4.00 1.74
C ASP A 44 9.64 -4.59 2.96
N ALA A 45 9.35 -5.85 3.28
CA ALA A 45 10.00 -6.55 4.39
C ALA A 45 11.40 -7.04 3.98
N THR A 46 12.33 -6.11 3.78
CA THR A 46 13.73 -6.36 3.43
C THR A 46 14.61 -6.49 4.69
N THR A 47 15.51 -5.56 4.92
CA THR A 47 16.38 -5.52 6.10
C THR A 47 15.75 -4.68 7.21
N PRO A 48 16.06 -4.96 8.49
CA PRO A 48 15.53 -4.16 9.60
C PRO A 48 15.81 -2.66 9.49
N ASP A 49 16.98 -2.27 8.96
CA ASP A 49 17.37 -0.86 8.87
C ASP A 49 16.67 -0.10 7.75
N GLU A 50 16.42 -0.74 6.61
CA GLU A 50 15.59 -0.19 5.53
C GLU A 50 14.15 -0.02 6.00
N ILE A 51 13.58 -1.06 6.63
CA ILE A 51 12.22 -1.00 7.20
C ILE A 51 12.10 0.15 8.20
N ARG A 52 13.05 0.28 9.15
CA ARG A 52 13.05 1.39 10.12
C ARG A 52 13.16 2.75 9.45
N THR A 53 13.91 2.85 8.36
CA THR A 53 14.07 4.10 7.61
C THR A 53 12.76 4.50 6.95
N GLU A 54 12.05 3.57 6.33
CA GLU A 54 10.73 3.82 5.75
C GLU A 54 9.67 4.13 6.82
N VAL A 55 9.68 3.43 7.96
CA VAL A 55 8.78 3.73 9.09
C VAL A 55 9.02 5.15 9.61
N ARG A 56 10.28 5.56 9.81
CA ARG A 56 10.59 6.94 10.24
C ARG A 56 10.15 7.98 9.21
N ALA A 57 10.35 7.70 7.93
CA ALA A 57 9.90 8.60 6.86
C ALA A 57 8.37 8.74 6.85
N MET A 58 7.64 7.63 7.02
CA MET A 58 6.18 7.61 7.15
C MET A 58 5.74 8.43 8.37
N LEU A 59 6.35 8.24 9.53
CA LEU A 59 6.04 8.98 10.74
C LEU A 59 6.34 10.49 10.62
N ALA A 60 7.47 10.86 10.01
CA ALA A 60 7.83 12.25 9.76
C ALA A 60 6.85 12.96 8.80
N ALA A 61 6.17 12.20 7.93
CA ALA A 61 5.12 12.69 7.05
C ALA A 61 3.72 12.67 7.69
N SER A 62 3.62 12.34 8.98
CA SER A 62 2.34 12.28 9.70
C SER A 62 1.61 13.62 9.69
N PRO A 63 0.28 13.63 9.56
CA PRO A 63 -0.52 14.83 9.69
C PRO A 63 -0.75 15.24 11.16
N GLU A 64 -0.29 14.43 12.13
CA GLU A 64 -0.32 14.72 13.57
C GLU A 64 1.07 15.10 14.08
N PRO A 65 1.18 16.06 15.01
CA PRO A 65 2.46 16.43 15.63
C PRO A 65 3.02 15.27 16.47
N ASP A 66 4.34 15.26 16.67
CA ASP A 66 5.05 14.33 17.55
C ASP A 66 4.73 12.84 17.29
N ALA A 67 4.50 12.51 16.01
CA ALA A 67 4.21 11.15 15.59
C ALA A 67 5.47 10.26 15.65
N GLU A 68 5.57 9.44 16.69
CA GLU A 68 6.70 8.52 16.91
C GLU A 68 6.29 7.04 16.93
N GLU A 69 5.03 6.78 17.29
CA GLU A 69 4.51 5.45 17.53
C GLU A 69 3.87 4.84 16.28
N TRP A 70 4.07 3.54 16.08
CA TRP A 70 3.60 2.80 14.91
C TRP A 70 3.17 1.37 15.27
N ALA A 71 2.31 0.81 14.42
CA ALA A 71 1.89 -0.59 14.51
C ALA A 71 1.79 -1.23 13.13
N ILE A 72 2.00 -2.56 13.06
CA ILE A 72 1.75 -3.35 11.85
C ILE A 72 0.29 -3.80 11.86
N HIS A 73 -0.45 -3.41 10.83
CA HIS A 73 -1.88 -3.73 10.69
C HIS A 73 -2.17 -4.79 9.62
N GLY A 74 -1.18 -5.14 8.81
CA GLY A 74 -1.35 -6.15 7.78
C GLY A 74 -0.03 -6.61 7.19
N ALA A 75 -0.06 -7.76 6.53
CA ALA A 75 1.07 -8.28 5.79
C ALA A 75 0.56 -9.00 4.53
N THR A 76 1.30 -8.89 3.44
CA THR A 76 1.03 -9.68 2.25
C THR A 76 1.56 -11.10 2.45
N ARG A 77 0.74 -12.10 2.14
CA ARG A 77 1.22 -13.49 2.02
C ARG A 77 1.73 -13.75 0.61
N LYS A 78 2.80 -14.54 0.49
CA LYS A 78 3.18 -15.13 -0.79
C LYS A 78 2.14 -16.20 -1.13
N SER A 79 1.47 -16.07 -2.27
CA SER A 79 0.52 -17.09 -2.71
C SER A 79 1.31 -18.26 -3.29
N HIS A 80 1.27 -19.41 -2.62
CA HIS A 80 1.75 -20.67 -3.19
C HIS A 80 0.56 -21.31 -3.92
N LEU A 81 0.52 -21.14 -5.24
CA LEU A 81 -0.26 -22.00 -6.13
C LEU A 81 0.64 -23.15 -6.59
#